data_AF-A0A239QIY8-F1
#
_entry.id   AF-A0A239QIY8-F1
#
_cell.length_a   1.000
_cell.length_b   1.000
_cell.length_c   1.000
_cell.angle_alpha   90.00
_cell.angle_beta   90.00
_cell.angle_gamma   90.00
#
_symmetry.space_group_name_H-M   'P 1'
#
loop_
_entity.id
_entity.type
_entity.pdbx_description
1 polymer ?
#
loop_
_entity_poly.entity_id
_entity_poly.type
_entity_poly.pdbx_seq_one_letter_code
_entity_poly.pdbx_strand_id
1 'polypeptide(L)'
;MNHTETAAAQALKAESLPTDFCFPNKPEELPVLEYAVSILPSAPKAHYYLGEFFYDRKQYDAAVSHWQAAAKEQPDLAPAHRNLSIAYYNPGGRSLAAGEIVEAVRLEPGNSRFLLEQDQLLKRLDCPVKERLAILEANRDLLPDRYALMLAYVSMLNADGQHEKALDLLMNYTFHVWEGGEGKVADEYKAALFALAGKALAEGRAEAAIEYASRTLSYPANLGEGKLENVPDNQAYYLMGCAYRLLGNESRAAQCFTEASAGSQIPEPVRYYNDQPSDYIYYQGLAFHALGKVESAKRSFHQLIIFGERHMFDKTGYDFFAVSMPELEVFQDDIQKRSDDYCRRMIALGLKGLQETGL
;
A
#
# COMPACT_ATOMS: atom_id res chain seq x y z
N MET A 1 -50.91 -18.58 -18.44
CA MET A 1 -49.80 -18.50 -17.48
C MET A 1 -50.08 -17.33 -16.57
N ASN A 2 -50.11 -17.58 -15.27
CA ASN A 2 -50.34 -16.52 -14.28
C ASN A 2 -49.12 -15.58 -14.29
N HIS A 3 -49.32 -14.26 -14.19
CA HIS A 3 -48.21 -13.30 -14.24
C HIS A 3 -47.12 -13.59 -13.19
N THR A 4 -47.52 -14.14 -12.04
CA THR A 4 -46.63 -14.59 -10.95
C THR A 4 -45.79 -15.81 -11.33
N GLU A 5 -46.35 -16.79 -12.04
CA GLU A 5 -45.59 -17.97 -12.52
C GLU A 5 -44.52 -17.55 -13.52
N THR A 6 -44.86 -16.61 -14.41
CA THR A 6 -43.91 -16.04 -15.36
C THR A 6 -42.81 -15.25 -14.64
N ALA A 7 -43.13 -14.48 -13.60
CA ALA A 7 -42.16 -13.71 -12.83
C ALA A 7 -41.19 -14.62 -12.06
N ALA A 8 -41.68 -15.67 -11.39
CA ALA A 8 -40.83 -16.64 -10.70
C ALA A 8 -39.89 -17.37 -11.68
N ALA A 9 -40.38 -17.72 -12.88
CA ALA A 9 -39.54 -18.33 -13.91
C ALA A 9 -38.41 -17.39 -14.40
N GLN A 10 -38.67 -16.08 -14.54
CA GLN A 10 -37.64 -15.11 -14.89
C GLN A 10 -36.64 -14.89 -13.74
N ALA A 11 -37.11 -14.83 -12.49
CA ALA A 11 -36.24 -14.69 -11.33
C ALA A 11 -35.31 -15.91 -11.18
N LEU A 12 -35.83 -17.13 -11.32
CA LEU A 12 -35.02 -18.34 -11.29
C LEU A 12 -34.00 -18.37 -12.44
N LYS A 13 -34.38 -17.88 -13.62
CA LYS A 13 -33.46 -17.72 -14.74
C LYS A 13 -32.35 -16.73 -14.39
N ALA A 14 -32.67 -15.59 -13.78
CA ALA A 14 -31.68 -14.60 -13.35
C ALA A 14 -30.70 -15.20 -12.32
N GLU A 15 -31.20 -15.98 -11.35
CA GLU A 15 -30.37 -16.70 -10.37
C GLU A 15 -29.43 -17.73 -11.01
N SER A 16 -29.70 -18.19 -12.24
CA SER A 16 -28.79 -19.09 -12.98
C SER A 16 -27.67 -18.37 -13.76
N LEU A 17 -27.76 -17.05 -13.94
CA LEU A 17 -26.80 -16.27 -14.74
C LEU A 17 -25.57 -15.86 -13.92
N PRO A 18 -24.39 -15.68 -14.53
CA PRO A 18 -23.21 -15.17 -13.83
C PRO A 18 -23.49 -13.83 -13.14
N THR A 19 -22.80 -13.59 -12.02
CA THR A 19 -22.83 -12.28 -11.34
C THR A 19 -21.92 -11.25 -12.00
N ASP A 20 -21.13 -11.66 -13.00
CA ASP A 20 -20.19 -10.79 -13.71
C ASP A 20 -20.90 -9.62 -14.39
N PHE A 21 -20.34 -8.43 -14.21
CA PHE A 21 -20.82 -7.19 -14.82
C PHE A 21 -22.28 -6.81 -14.46
N CYS A 22 -22.81 -7.33 -13.35
CA CYS A 22 -24.12 -6.95 -12.83
C CYS A 22 -23.96 -6.04 -11.60
N PHE A 23 -24.42 -4.79 -11.71
CA PHE A 23 -24.26 -3.76 -10.67
C PHE A 23 -25.55 -2.98 -10.47
N PRO A 24 -26.59 -3.57 -9.84
CA PRO A 24 -27.83 -2.85 -9.59
C PRO A 24 -27.57 -1.72 -8.59
N ASN A 25 -27.84 -0.49 -9.00
CA ASN A 25 -27.57 0.72 -8.23
C ASN A 25 -28.74 1.73 -8.23
N LYS A 26 -29.82 1.42 -8.95
CA LYS A 26 -30.98 2.29 -9.08
C LYS A 26 -32.07 1.93 -8.07
N PRO A 27 -32.79 2.92 -7.51
CA PRO A 27 -33.89 2.65 -6.59
C PRO A 27 -34.99 1.75 -7.18
N GLU A 28 -35.19 1.76 -8.51
CA GLU A 28 -36.21 0.93 -9.17
C GLU A 28 -35.81 -0.55 -9.26
N GLU A 29 -34.53 -0.87 -9.12
CA GLU A 29 -34.02 -2.25 -9.13
C GLU A 29 -34.23 -2.94 -7.76
N LEU A 30 -34.28 -2.15 -6.67
CA LEU A 30 -34.48 -2.66 -5.31
C LEU A 30 -35.80 -3.46 -5.17
N PRO A 31 -36.99 -2.94 -5.55
CA PRO A 31 -38.22 -3.72 -5.50
C PRO A 31 -38.18 -5.00 -6.33
N VAL A 32 -37.40 -5.04 -7.42
CA VAL A 32 -37.25 -6.24 -8.27
C VAL A 32 -36.47 -7.32 -7.53
N LEU A 33 -35.37 -6.94 -6.87
CA LEU A 33 -34.55 -7.85 -6.08
C LEU A 33 -35.29 -8.33 -4.83
N GLU A 34 -35.98 -7.44 -4.11
CA GLU A 34 -36.83 -7.78 -2.96
C GLU A 34 -37.96 -8.73 -3.37
N TYR A 35 -38.57 -8.47 -4.54
CA TYR A 35 -39.61 -9.35 -5.06
C TYR A 35 -39.05 -10.74 -5.41
N ALA A 36 -37.87 -10.83 -6.03
CA ALA A 36 -37.21 -12.11 -6.31
C ALA A 36 -36.97 -12.92 -5.02
N VAL A 37 -36.45 -12.28 -3.96
CA VAL A 37 -36.29 -12.90 -2.64
C VAL A 37 -37.64 -13.37 -2.07
N SER A 38 -38.71 -12.62 -2.28
CA SER A 38 -40.04 -12.96 -1.74
C SER A 38 -40.75 -14.12 -2.44
N ILE A 39 -40.47 -14.36 -3.73
CA ILE A 39 -41.18 -15.37 -4.54
C ILE A 39 -40.39 -16.66 -4.76
N LEU A 40 -39.07 -16.62 -4.56
CA LEU A 40 -38.21 -17.79 -4.71
C LEU A 40 -37.95 -18.46 -3.36
N PRO A 41 -37.85 -19.81 -3.30
CA PRO A 41 -37.39 -20.51 -2.10
C PRO A 41 -35.91 -20.27 -1.77
N SER A 42 -35.13 -19.87 -2.76
CA SER A 42 -33.71 -19.54 -2.66
C SER A 42 -33.36 -18.54 -3.77
N ALA A 43 -32.74 -17.44 -3.39
CA ALA A 43 -32.34 -16.33 -4.24
C ALA A 43 -30.98 -15.74 -3.81
N PRO A 44 -29.89 -16.54 -3.81
CA PRO A 44 -28.59 -16.11 -3.32
C PRO A 44 -28.03 -14.90 -4.06
N LYS A 45 -28.25 -14.78 -5.39
CA LYS A 45 -27.74 -13.65 -6.17
C LYS A 45 -28.56 -12.38 -5.92
N ALA A 46 -29.87 -12.48 -5.78
CA ALA A 46 -30.70 -11.37 -5.35
C ALA A 46 -30.28 -10.86 -3.97
N HIS A 47 -30.04 -11.77 -3.00
CA HIS A 47 -29.47 -11.41 -1.71
C HIS A 47 -28.09 -10.75 -1.87
N TYR A 48 -27.21 -11.29 -2.69
CA TYR A 48 -25.88 -10.72 -2.96
C TYR A 48 -25.96 -9.27 -3.47
N TYR A 49 -26.82 -9.01 -4.46
CA TYR A 49 -27.03 -7.68 -5.04
C TYR A 49 -27.70 -6.69 -4.07
N LEU A 50 -28.65 -7.15 -3.26
CA LEU A 50 -29.23 -6.32 -2.18
C LEU A 50 -28.15 -5.91 -1.19
N GLY A 51 -27.22 -6.81 -0.86
CA GLY A 51 -26.08 -6.51 -0.01
C GLY A 51 -25.21 -5.39 -0.59
N GLU A 52 -24.88 -5.45 -1.89
CA GLU A 52 -24.14 -4.38 -2.58
C GLU A 52 -24.88 -3.04 -2.53
N PHE A 53 -26.17 -3.05 -2.83
CA PHE A 53 -27.01 -1.85 -2.80
C PHE A 53 -27.01 -1.20 -1.41
N PHE A 54 -27.25 -1.99 -0.35
CA PHE A 54 -27.28 -1.46 1.02
C PHE A 54 -25.92 -0.97 1.50
N TYR A 55 -24.84 -1.62 1.09
CA TYR A 55 -23.48 -1.21 1.44
C TYR A 55 -23.13 0.15 0.83
N ASP A 56 -23.46 0.39 -0.45
CA ASP A 56 -23.33 1.69 -1.11
C ASP A 56 -24.09 2.80 -0.37
N ARG A 57 -25.27 2.46 0.17
CA ARG A 57 -26.09 3.37 1.01
C ARG A 57 -25.63 3.46 2.46
N LYS A 58 -24.49 2.86 2.81
CA LYS A 58 -23.91 2.82 4.18
C LYS A 58 -24.82 2.16 5.21
N GLN A 59 -25.76 1.32 4.77
CA GLN A 59 -26.61 0.50 5.63
C GLN A 59 -25.94 -0.84 5.90
N TYR A 60 -24.84 -0.81 6.67
CA TYR A 60 -23.92 -1.94 6.82
C TYR A 60 -24.59 -3.19 7.42
N ASP A 61 -25.46 -3.04 8.42
CA ASP A 61 -26.15 -4.19 9.04
C ASP A 61 -27.07 -4.92 8.05
N ALA A 62 -27.76 -4.17 7.19
CA ALA A 62 -28.59 -4.73 6.12
C ALA A 62 -27.73 -5.43 5.07
N ALA A 63 -26.62 -4.80 4.67
CA ALA A 63 -25.67 -5.38 3.73
C ALA A 63 -25.11 -6.73 4.21
N VAL A 64 -24.63 -6.77 5.46
CA VAL A 64 -24.13 -7.99 6.10
C VAL A 64 -25.22 -9.07 6.16
N SER A 65 -26.44 -8.72 6.56
CA SER A 65 -27.55 -9.67 6.65
C SER A 65 -27.86 -10.32 5.29
N HIS A 66 -27.87 -9.51 4.22
CA HIS A 66 -28.09 -9.99 2.86
C HIS A 66 -26.93 -10.84 2.33
N TRP A 67 -25.67 -10.44 2.54
CA TRP A 67 -24.53 -11.25 2.13
C TRP A 67 -24.39 -12.55 2.93
N GLN A 68 -24.75 -12.56 4.21
CA GLN A 68 -24.83 -13.80 5.01
C GLN A 68 -25.91 -14.74 4.46
N ALA A 69 -27.07 -14.21 4.07
CA ALA A 69 -28.12 -15.01 3.43
C ALA A 69 -27.65 -15.59 2.08
N ALA A 70 -26.97 -14.78 1.26
CA ALA A 70 -26.39 -15.23 0.00
C ALA A 70 -25.38 -16.38 0.21
N ALA A 71 -24.42 -16.22 1.13
CA ALA A 71 -23.43 -17.24 1.46
C ALA A 71 -24.06 -18.50 2.09
N LYS A 72 -25.18 -18.36 2.81
CA LYS A 72 -25.90 -19.50 3.38
C LYS A 72 -26.64 -20.31 2.31
N GLU A 73 -27.30 -19.63 1.38
CA GLU A 73 -28.07 -20.27 0.31
C GLU A 73 -27.18 -20.82 -0.79
N GLN A 74 -26.07 -20.15 -1.07
CA GLN A 74 -25.04 -20.57 -2.01
C GLN A 74 -23.64 -20.44 -1.39
N PRO A 75 -23.15 -21.47 -0.68
CA PRO A 75 -21.84 -21.45 -0.01
C PRO A 75 -20.63 -21.33 -0.93
N ASP A 76 -20.79 -21.53 -2.24
CA ASP A 76 -19.72 -21.38 -3.23
C ASP A 76 -19.73 -20.01 -3.95
N LEU A 77 -20.59 -19.08 -3.52
CA LEU A 77 -20.64 -17.71 -4.06
C LEU A 77 -19.50 -16.86 -3.48
N ALA A 78 -18.28 -17.04 -4.00
CA ALA A 78 -17.07 -16.36 -3.53
C ALA A 78 -17.19 -14.83 -3.40
N PRO A 79 -17.86 -14.09 -4.32
CA PRO A 79 -18.08 -12.66 -4.17
C PRO A 79 -18.83 -12.26 -2.89
N ALA A 80 -19.74 -13.10 -2.37
CA ALA A 80 -20.44 -12.82 -1.12
C ALA A 80 -19.49 -12.84 0.08
N HIS A 81 -18.59 -13.84 0.14
CA HIS A 81 -17.54 -13.91 1.17
C HIS A 81 -16.56 -12.73 1.05
N ARG A 82 -16.14 -12.37 -0.17
CA ARG A 82 -15.30 -11.19 -0.39
C ARG A 82 -15.98 -9.91 0.14
N ASN A 83 -17.27 -9.72 -0.14
CA ASN A 83 -18.01 -8.56 0.35
C ASN A 83 -18.24 -8.58 1.87
N LEU A 84 -18.48 -9.75 2.48
CA LEU A 84 -18.53 -9.90 3.93
C LEU A 84 -17.20 -9.50 4.60
N SER A 85 -16.06 -9.84 4.00
CA SER A 85 -14.76 -9.44 4.54
C SER A 85 -14.62 -7.91 4.65
N ILE A 86 -15.08 -7.19 3.62
CA ILE A 86 -15.11 -5.73 3.55
C ILE A 86 -16.08 -5.17 4.59
N ALA A 87 -17.28 -5.75 4.67
CA ALA A 87 -18.35 -5.36 5.58
C ALA A 87 -18.03 -5.62 7.04
N TYR A 88 -17.19 -6.60 7.36
CA TYR A 88 -16.73 -6.81 8.72
C TYR A 88 -15.60 -5.85 9.06
N TYR A 89 -14.67 -5.61 8.14
CA TYR A 89 -13.53 -4.75 8.42
C TYR A 89 -13.89 -3.25 8.54
N ASN A 90 -14.61 -2.68 7.56
CA ASN A 90 -14.82 -1.23 7.47
C ASN A 90 -15.68 -0.62 8.60
N PRO A 91 -16.86 -1.17 8.96
CA PRO A 91 -17.68 -0.65 10.06
C PRO A 91 -17.21 -1.09 11.47
N GLY A 92 -15.94 -1.47 11.64
CA GLY A 92 -15.30 -1.67 12.95
C GLY A 92 -15.38 -3.09 13.53
N GLY A 93 -16.04 -4.04 12.84
CA GLY A 93 -16.21 -5.44 13.24
C GLY A 93 -15.09 -6.37 12.78
N ARG A 94 -13.84 -6.14 13.22
CA ARG A 94 -12.64 -6.80 12.65
C ARG A 94 -12.61 -8.33 12.77
N SER A 95 -13.33 -8.93 13.72
CA SER A 95 -13.10 -10.31 14.18
C SER A 95 -13.47 -11.42 13.20
N LEU A 96 -14.12 -11.12 12.06
CA LEU A 96 -14.54 -12.12 11.07
C LEU A 96 -13.96 -11.88 9.67
N ALA A 97 -13.40 -10.69 9.42
CA ALA A 97 -13.03 -10.26 8.07
C ALA A 97 -12.00 -11.19 7.40
N ALA A 98 -10.97 -11.61 8.15
CA ALA A 98 -9.91 -12.49 7.62
C ALA A 98 -10.46 -13.86 7.17
N GLY A 99 -11.41 -14.43 7.92
CA GLY A 99 -12.00 -15.73 7.57
C GLY A 99 -12.74 -15.66 6.25
N GLU A 100 -13.51 -14.60 6.03
CA GLU A 100 -14.30 -14.42 4.82
C GLU A 100 -13.44 -14.20 3.57
N ILE A 101 -12.38 -13.40 3.64
CA ILE A 101 -11.51 -13.23 2.45
C ILE A 101 -10.71 -14.50 2.14
N VAL A 102 -10.31 -15.27 3.16
CA VAL A 102 -9.67 -16.57 2.98
C VAL A 102 -10.63 -17.55 2.29
N GLU A 103 -11.91 -17.53 2.67
CA GLU A 103 -12.91 -18.38 2.03
C GLU A 103 -13.15 -17.98 0.57
N ALA A 104 -13.20 -16.67 0.26
CA ALA A 104 -13.29 -16.20 -1.12
C ALA A 104 -12.11 -16.69 -1.99
N VAL A 105 -10.88 -16.60 -1.48
CA VAL A 105 -9.69 -17.13 -2.17
C VAL A 105 -9.74 -18.65 -2.29
N ARG A 106 -10.26 -19.38 -1.29
CA ARG A 106 -10.40 -20.84 -1.34
C ARG A 106 -11.40 -21.28 -2.41
N LEU A 107 -12.50 -20.55 -2.56
CA LEU A 107 -13.56 -20.83 -3.54
C LEU A 107 -13.12 -20.49 -4.97
N GLU A 108 -12.39 -19.40 -5.15
CA GLU A 108 -11.85 -18.98 -6.45
C GLU A 108 -10.32 -18.78 -6.38
N PRO A 109 -9.53 -19.87 -6.33
CA PRO A 109 -8.07 -19.78 -6.16
C PRO A 109 -7.36 -19.14 -7.35
N GLY A 110 -8.01 -19.01 -8.51
CA GLY A 110 -7.48 -18.32 -9.69
C GLY A 110 -7.76 -16.81 -9.72
N ASN A 111 -8.42 -16.25 -8.69
CA ASN A 111 -8.84 -14.86 -8.69
C ASN A 111 -7.77 -13.95 -8.06
N SER A 112 -6.90 -13.38 -8.89
CA SER A 112 -5.83 -12.46 -8.45
C SER A 112 -6.33 -11.22 -7.70
N ARG A 113 -7.60 -10.82 -7.85
CA ARG A 113 -8.19 -9.72 -7.05
C ARG A 113 -8.40 -10.15 -5.61
N PHE A 114 -8.94 -11.35 -5.38
CA PHE A 114 -9.16 -11.84 -4.01
C PHE A 114 -7.84 -12.06 -3.29
N LEU A 115 -6.80 -12.52 -3.99
CA LEU A 115 -5.46 -12.64 -3.42
C LEU A 115 -4.86 -11.28 -3.02
N LEU A 116 -5.00 -10.25 -3.88
CA LEU A 116 -4.59 -8.89 -3.56
C LEU A 116 -5.34 -8.34 -2.34
N GLU A 117 -6.66 -8.48 -2.32
CA GLU A 117 -7.50 -7.99 -1.23
C GLU A 117 -7.24 -8.75 0.09
N GLN A 118 -6.94 -10.06 0.01
CA GLN A 118 -6.48 -10.83 1.17
C GLN A 118 -5.19 -10.25 1.74
N ASP A 119 -4.19 -9.98 0.90
CA ASP A 119 -2.94 -9.37 1.35
C ASP A 119 -3.17 -7.99 2.00
N GLN A 120 -3.98 -7.14 1.36
CA GLN A 120 -4.33 -5.80 1.86
C GLN A 120 -5.04 -5.85 3.21
N LEU A 121 -5.92 -6.82 3.43
CA LEU A 121 -6.61 -7.01 4.70
C LEU A 121 -5.67 -7.56 5.78
N LEU A 122 -4.89 -8.61 5.46
CA LEU A 122 -3.94 -9.20 6.40
C LEU A 122 -2.89 -8.18 6.86
N LYS A 123 -2.43 -7.29 5.96
CA LYS A 123 -1.56 -6.16 6.32
C LYS A 123 -2.16 -5.29 7.42
N ARG A 124 -3.45 -4.95 7.29
CA ARG A 124 -4.18 -4.08 8.22
C ARG A 124 -4.52 -4.76 9.54
N LEU A 125 -4.59 -6.09 9.54
CA LEU A 125 -4.73 -6.92 10.73
C LEU A 125 -3.37 -7.23 11.39
N ASP A 126 -2.31 -6.51 11.01
CA ASP A 126 -0.95 -6.66 11.53
C ASP A 126 -0.40 -8.11 11.40
N CYS A 127 -0.86 -8.85 10.38
CA CYS A 127 -0.34 -10.19 10.08
C CYS A 127 1.14 -10.10 9.65
N PRO A 128 2.03 -10.94 10.20
CA PRO A 128 3.45 -10.88 9.90
C PRO A 128 3.78 -10.96 8.40
N VAL A 129 4.77 -10.17 7.97
CA VAL A 129 5.26 -10.14 6.58
C VAL A 129 5.57 -11.54 6.06
N LYS A 130 6.19 -12.40 6.87
CA LYS A 130 6.54 -13.77 6.50
C LYS A 130 5.35 -14.66 6.18
N GLU A 131 4.26 -14.53 6.94
CA GLU A 131 3.04 -15.32 6.71
C GLU A 131 2.35 -14.89 5.42
N ARG A 132 2.22 -13.57 5.23
CA ARG A 132 1.69 -13.00 3.98
C ARG A 132 2.57 -13.40 2.79
N LEU A 133 3.88 -13.38 2.94
CA LEU A 133 4.82 -13.71 1.86
C LEU A 133 4.67 -15.17 1.43
N ALA A 134 4.53 -16.09 2.38
CA ALA A 134 4.26 -17.48 2.08
C ALA A 134 2.97 -17.68 1.26
N ILE A 135 1.92 -16.90 1.54
CA ILE A 135 0.66 -16.94 0.78
C ILE A 135 0.88 -16.49 -0.67
N LEU A 136 1.58 -15.37 -0.90
CA LEU A 136 1.89 -14.90 -2.25
C LEU A 136 2.84 -15.87 -2.99
N GLU A 137 3.81 -16.45 -2.29
CA GLU A 137 4.73 -17.44 -2.86
C GLU A 137 4.03 -18.73 -3.29
N ALA A 138 2.97 -19.15 -2.56
CA ALA A 138 2.15 -20.29 -2.92
C ALA A 138 1.26 -20.04 -4.16
N ASN A 139 1.06 -18.77 -4.55
CA ASN A 139 0.17 -18.34 -5.63
C ASN A 139 0.92 -17.50 -6.70
N ARG A 140 2.21 -17.79 -6.93
CA ARG A 140 3.09 -17.01 -7.82
C ARG A 140 2.56 -16.85 -9.24
N ASP A 141 1.82 -17.83 -9.74
CA ASP A 141 1.27 -17.82 -11.10
C ASP A 141 0.26 -16.68 -11.32
N LEU A 142 -0.35 -16.15 -10.26
CA LEU A 142 -1.33 -15.05 -10.32
C LEU A 142 -0.71 -13.65 -10.22
N LEU A 143 0.55 -13.55 -9.77
CA LEU A 143 1.21 -12.26 -9.55
C LEU A 143 1.24 -11.38 -10.81
N PRO A 144 1.50 -11.91 -12.03
CA PRO A 144 1.55 -11.09 -13.25
C PRO A 144 0.20 -10.48 -13.66
N ASP A 145 -0.92 -10.99 -13.16
CA ASP A 145 -2.27 -10.58 -13.57
C ASP A 145 -2.59 -9.13 -13.19
N ARG A 146 -1.96 -8.60 -12.14
CA ARG A 146 -2.24 -7.27 -11.58
C ARG A 146 -0.96 -6.61 -11.10
N TYR A 147 -0.68 -5.41 -11.60
CA TYR A 147 0.48 -4.62 -11.17
C TYR A 147 0.52 -4.38 -9.66
N ALA A 148 -0.63 -4.10 -9.03
CA ALA A 148 -0.72 -3.91 -7.58
C ALA A 148 -0.40 -5.18 -6.79
N LEU A 149 -0.71 -6.37 -7.31
CA LEU A 149 -0.38 -7.65 -6.68
C LEU A 149 1.11 -7.98 -6.82
N MET A 150 1.67 -7.79 -8.02
CA MET A 150 3.11 -7.89 -8.24
C MET A 150 3.88 -6.93 -7.32
N LEU A 151 3.42 -5.68 -7.21
CA LEU A 151 4.03 -4.69 -6.33
C LEU A 151 3.93 -5.09 -4.85
N ALA A 152 2.78 -5.59 -4.39
CA ALA A 152 2.64 -6.08 -3.01
C ALA A 152 3.66 -7.19 -2.69
N TYR A 153 3.88 -8.11 -3.64
CA TYR A 153 4.91 -9.13 -3.52
C TYR A 153 6.33 -8.54 -3.43
N VAL A 154 6.67 -7.57 -4.29
CA VAL A 154 7.95 -6.84 -4.24
C VAL A 154 8.14 -6.14 -2.90
N SER A 155 7.13 -5.41 -2.42
CA SER A 155 7.16 -4.73 -1.10
C SER A 155 7.45 -5.71 0.03
N MET A 156 6.87 -6.91 -0.03
CA MET A 156 7.07 -7.93 0.99
C MET A 156 8.44 -8.60 0.92
N LEU A 157 9.00 -8.80 -0.28
CA LEU A 157 10.38 -9.22 -0.45
C LEU A 157 11.34 -8.18 0.16
N ASN A 158 11.12 -6.89 -0.10
CA ASN A 158 11.89 -5.83 0.53
C ASN A 158 11.74 -5.83 2.06
N ALA A 159 10.52 -5.94 2.58
CA ALA A 159 10.26 -5.97 4.02
C ALA A 159 10.86 -7.20 4.73
N ASP A 160 10.97 -8.34 4.04
CA ASP A 160 11.65 -9.55 4.56
C ASP A 160 13.19 -9.51 4.37
N GLY A 161 13.73 -8.46 3.74
CA GLY A 161 15.16 -8.30 3.51
C GLY A 161 15.70 -8.97 2.24
N GLN A 162 14.83 -9.52 1.39
CA GLN A 162 15.16 -10.16 0.11
C GLN A 162 15.32 -9.13 -1.02
N HIS A 163 16.14 -8.10 -0.78
CA HIS A 163 16.27 -6.93 -1.65
C HIS A 163 16.80 -7.26 -3.05
N GLU A 164 17.70 -8.24 -3.17
CA GLU A 164 18.20 -8.69 -4.47
C GLU A 164 17.07 -9.28 -5.35
N LYS A 165 16.17 -10.06 -4.75
CA LYS A 165 15.02 -10.63 -5.48
C LYS A 165 13.99 -9.56 -5.84
N ALA A 166 13.73 -8.63 -4.91
CA ALA A 166 12.86 -7.49 -5.16
C ALA A 166 13.37 -6.65 -6.35
N LEU A 167 14.67 -6.34 -6.35
CA LEU A 167 15.31 -5.59 -7.42
C LEU A 167 15.29 -6.34 -8.76
N ASP A 168 15.54 -7.64 -8.75
CA ASP A 168 15.48 -8.46 -9.97
C ASP A 168 14.08 -8.42 -10.62
N LEU A 169 13.02 -8.59 -9.83
CA LEU A 169 11.65 -8.45 -10.32
C LEU A 169 11.36 -7.04 -10.85
N LEU A 170 11.77 -6.02 -10.10
CA LEU A 170 11.61 -4.62 -10.52
C LEU A 170 12.37 -4.26 -11.79
N MET A 171 13.41 -5.00 -12.15
CA MET A 171 14.16 -4.78 -13.40
C MET A 171 13.67 -5.63 -14.57
N ASN A 172 13.07 -6.79 -14.29
CA ASN A 172 12.64 -7.76 -15.30
C ASN A 172 11.13 -7.75 -15.58
N TYR A 173 10.34 -7.07 -14.75
CA TYR A 173 8.91 -6.89 -14.95
C TYR A 173 8.60 -5.45 -15.39
N THR A 174 7.69 -5.31 -16.36
CA THR A 174 7.23 -4.00 -16.84
C THR A 174 5.95 -3.61 -16.13
N PHE A 175 6.06 -2.62 -15.24
CA PHE A 175 4.91 -1.96 -14.63
C PHE A 175 4.38 -0.89 -15.59
N HIS A 176 3.07 -0.75 -15.65
CA HIS A 176 2.40 0.38 -16.28
C HIS A 176 1.75 1.24 -15.20
N VAL A 177 1.59 2.54 -15.41
CA VAL A 177 0.89 3.41 -14.46
C VAL A 177 -0.56 2.96 -14.28
N TRP A 178 -1.04 2.93 -13.04
CA TRP A 178 -2.44 2.78 -12.68
C TRP A 178 -2.83 3.81 -11.63
N GLU A 179 -4.12 4.08 -11.52
CA GLU A 179 -4.67 5.02 -10.55
C GLU A 179 -4.36 4.58 -9.11
N GLY A 180 -3.70 5.45 -8.34
CA GLY A 180 -3.24 5.14 -6.98
C GLY A 180 -1.94 4.34 -6.92
N GLY A 181 -1.27 4.09 -8.05
CA GLY A 181 0.04 3.43 -8.14
C GLY A 181 1.24 4.38 -8.16
N GLU A 182 0.99 5.68 -8.25
CA GLU A 182 2.02 6.70 -8.48
C GLU A 182 3.07 6.73 -7.38
N GLY A 183 4.35 6.71 -7.76
CA GLY A 183 5.51 6.70 -6.89
C GLY A 183 5.77 5.37 -6.20
N LYS A 184 4.78 4.48 -6.09
CA LYS A 184 4.91 3.25 -5.28
C LYS A 184 5.94 2.27 -5.87
N VAL A 185 6.01 2.15 -7.20
CA VAL A 185 6.98 1.27 -7.86
C VAL A 185 8.39 1.83 -7.71
N ALA A 186 8.57 3.14 -7.93
CA ALA A 186 9.84 3.82 -7.72
C ALA A 186 10.32 3.78 -6.26
N ASP A 187 9.41 3.86 -5.30
CA ASP A 187 9.74 3.76 -3.88
C ASP A 187 10.29 2.38 -3.52
N GLU A 188 9.69 1.30 -4.02
CA GLU A 188 10.22 -0.05 -3.83
C GLU A 188 11.57 -0.28 -4.53
N TYR A 189 11.75 0.33 -5.70
CA TYR A 189 13.04 0.34 -6.42
C TYR A 189 14.14 1.05 -5.64
N LYS A 190 13.85 2.26 -5.13
CA LYS A 190 14.77 3.00 -4.26
C LYS A 190 15.06 2.23 -2.98
N ALA A 191 14.04 1.64 -2.33
CA ALA A 191 14.20 0.88 -1.10
C ALA A 191 15.16 -0.31 -1.29
N ALA A 192 14.99 -1.10 -2.35
CA ALA A 192 15.88 -2.21 -2.67
C ALA A 192 17.31 -1.72 -2.92
N LEU A 193 17.50 -0.70 -3.76
CA LEU A 193 18.82 -0.16 -4.08
C LEU A 193 19.54 0.43 -2.87
N PHE A 194 18.85 1.21 -2.03
CA PHE A 194 19.45 1.77 -0.83
C PHE A 194 19.84 0.71 0.20
N ALA A 195 19.03 -0.33 0.37
CA ALA A 195 19.38 -1.45 1.23
C ALA A 195 20.63 -2.20 0.72
N LEU A 196 20.71 -2.44 -0.59
CA LEU A 196 21.88 -3.07 -1.22
C LEU A 196 23.13 -2.19 -1.15
N ALA A 197 22.98 -0.87 -1.31
CA ALA A 197 24.06 0.09 -1.13
C ALA A 197 24.57 0.10 0.31
N GLY A 198 23.68 0.11 1.31
CA GLY A 198 24.04 0.02 2.72
C GLY A 198 24.77 -1.29 3.07
N LYS A 199 24.28 -2.43 2.57
CA LYS A 199 24.94 -3.73 2.71
C LYS A 199 26.33 -3.73 2.06
N ALA A 200 26.46 -3.18 0.86
CA ALA A 200 27.75 -3.05 0.17
C ALA A 200 28.75 -2.19 0.95
N LEU A 201 28.30 -1.06 1.54
CA LEU A 201 29.13 -0.24 2.42
C LEU A 201 29.61 -1.02 3.66
N ALA A 202 28.71 -1.76 4.32
CA ALA A 202 29.04 -2.56 5.50
C ALA A 202 30.06 -3.66 5.20
N GLU A 203 30.05 -4.18 3.97
CA GLU A 203 31.00 -5.19 3.48
C GLU A 203 32.27 -4.58 2.85
N GLY A 204 32.41 -3.25 2.84
CA GLY A 204 33.56 -2.55 2.26
C GLY A 204 33.58 -2.51 0.72
N ARG A 205 32.49 -2.91 0.06
CA ARG A 205 32.33 -2.90 -1.41
C ARG A 205 31.87 -1.52 -1.91
N ALA A 206 32.75 -0.54 -1.81
CA ALA A 206 32.44 0.86 -2.08
C ALA A 206 31.95 1.12 -3.53
N GLU A 207 32.56 0.49 -4.53
CA GLU A 207 32.15 0.65 -5.94
C GLU A 207 30.72 0.17 -6.17
N ALA A 208 30.35 -0.97 -5.58
CA ALA A 208 28.98 -1.49 -5.66
C ALA A 208 27.99 -0.56 -4.95
N ALA A 209 28.37 0.02 -3.81
CA ALA A 209 27.53 1.01 -3.12
C ALA A 209 27.28 2.25 -3.97
N ILE A 210 28.30 2.75 -4.68
CA ILE A 210 28.16 3.88 -5.62
C ILE A 210 27.23 3.50 -6.78
N GLU A 211 27.41 2.31 -7.36
CA GLU A 211 26.55 1.83 -8.43
C GLU A 211 25.09 1.79 -7.99
N TYR A 212 24.77 1.12 -6.88
CA TYR A 212 23.39 1.03 -6.39
C TYR A 212 22.79 2.40 -6.06
N ALA A 213 23.52 3.27 -5.37
CA ALA A 213 23.02 4.61 -5.03
C ALA A 213 22.85 5.50 -6.27
N SER A 214 23.77 5.44 -7.24
CA SER A 214 23.63 6.25 -8.47
C SER A 214 22.42 5.86 -9.31
N ARG A 215 22.00 4.59 -9.25
CA ARG A 215 20.82 4.09 -9.96
C ARG A 215 19.50 4.64 -9.44
N THR A 216 19.44 5.26 -8.26
CA THR A 216 18.22 5.92 -7.77
C THR A 216 18.05 7.32 -8.33
N LEU A 217 19.10 7.88 -8.97
CA LEU A 217 19.06 9.23 -9.53
C LEU A 217 18.22 9.31 -10.81
N SER A 218 17.95 8.18 -11.46
CA SER A 218 17.06 8.04 -12.61
C SER A 218 16.29 6.72 -12.56
N TYR A 219 15.10 6.67 -13.15
CA TYR A 219 14.25 5.48 -13.12
C TYR A 219 14.24 4.79 -14.48
N PRO A 220 14.41 3.45 -14.53
CA PRO A 220 14.33 2.73 -15.79
C PRO A 220 12.88 2.69 -16.30
N ALA A 221 12.72 2.67 -17.63
CA ALA A 221 11.41 2.81 -18.27
C ALA A 221 10.40 1.72 -17.88
N ASN A 222 10.88 0.55 -17.47
CA ASN A 222 10.04 -0.58 -17.08
C ASN A 222 9.35 -0.39 -15.72
N LEU A 223 9.70 0.63 -14.92
CA LEU A 223 8.93 0.98 -13.71
C LEU A 223 7.59 1.65 -14.04
N GLY A 224 7.40 2.07 -15.30
CA GLY A 224 6.19 2.73 -15.76
C GLY A 224 6.10 4.22 -15.40
N GLU A 225 7.02 4.74 -14.60
CA GLU A 225 7.04 6.14 -14.15
C GLU A 225 8.42 6.79 -14.23
N GLY A 226 8.41 8.10 -14.47
CA GLY A 226 9.61 8.93 -14.47
C GLY A 226 9.83 9.57 -13.10
N LYS A 227 11.09 9.88 -12.79
CA LYS A 227 11.42 10.62 -11.57
C LYS A 227 11.00 12.09 -11.71
N LEU A 228 10.27 12.61 -10.71
CA LEU A 228 9.93 14.02 -10.62
C LEU A 228 11.15 14.84 -10.16
N GLU A 229 11.28 16.07 -10.66
CA GLU A 229 12.42 16.96 -10.39
C GLU A 229 12.53 17.35 -8.91
N ASN A 230 11.41 17.35 -8.18
CA ASN A 230 11.36 17.73 -6.77
C ASN A 230 11.59 16.56 -5.79
N VAL A 231 11.79 15.33 -6.26
CA VAL A 231 12.07 14.18 -5.40
C VAL A 231 13.50 14.30 -4.85
N PRO A 232 13.70 14.39 -3.51
CA PRO A 232 15.03 14.59 -2.94
C PRO A 232 15.94 13.35 -3.08
N ASP A 233 17.22 13.58 -3.40
CA ASP A 233 18.25 12.53 -3.58
C ASP A 233 19.23 12.42 -2.40
N ASN A 234 18.91 13.04 -1.27
CA ASN A 234 19.85 13.21 -0.16
C ASN A 234 20.43 11.88 0.33
N GLN A 235 19.61 10.81 0.40
CA GLN A 235 20.05 9.48 0.77
C GLN A 235 21.07 8.90 -0.24
N ALA A 236 20.82 9.05 -1.54
CA ALA A 236 21.69 8.55 -2.60
C ALA A 236 23.07 9.21 -2.51
N TYR A 237 23.08 10.55 -2.45
CA TYR A 237 24.31 11.31 -2.34
C TYR A 237 25.05 11.04 -1.03
N TYR A 238 24.35 10.86 0.09
CA TYR A 238 24.98 10.51 1.36
C TYR A 238 25.70 9.15 1.27
N LEU A 239 25.03 8.12 0.75
CA LEU A 239 25.61 6.78 0.57
C LEU A 239 26.81 6.81 -0.39
N MET A 240 26.71 7.55 -1.50
CA MET A 240 27.83 7.76 -2.42
C MET A 240 29.01 8.46 -1.74
N GLY A 241 28.74 9.47 -0.89
CA GLY A 241 29.76 10.16 -0.11
C GLY A 241 30.50 9.22 0.84
N CYS A 242 29.78 8.37 1.57
CA CYS A 242 30.36 7.32 2.40
C CYS A 242 31.24 6.36 1.58
N ALA A 243 30.78 5.92 0.41
CA ALA A 243 31.53 5.03 -0.46
C ALA A 243 32.81 5.68 -1.01
N TYR A 244 32.75 6.93 -1.47
CA TYR A 244 33.95 7.64 -1.92
C TYR A 244 34.96 7.86 -0.81
N ARG A 245 34.50 8.07 0.42
CA ARG A 245 35.37 8.14 1.60
C ARG A 245 36.06 6.79 1.89
N LEU A 246 35.35 5.67 1.75
CA LEU A 246 35.97 4.32 1.84
C LEU A 246 37.05 4.09 0.79
N LEU A 247 36.90 4.68 -0.41
CA LEU A 247 37.91 4.65 -1.47
C LEU A 247 39.07 5.64 -1.26
N GLY A 248 39.07 6.43 -0.17
CA GLY A 248 40.07 7.47 0.10
C GLY A 248 39.92 8.72 -0.79
N ASN A 249 38.80 8.88 -1.50
CA ASN A 249 38.53 10.04 -2.34
C ASN A 249 37.73 11.11 -1.59
N GLU A 250 38.43 11.86 -0.73
CA GLU A 250 37.80 12.89 0.10
C GLU A 250 37.18 14.04 -0.70
N SER A 251 37.75 14.38 -1.86
CA SER A 251 37.22 15.44 -2.71
C SER A 251 35.82 15.08 -3.22
N ARG A 252 35.65 13.88 -3.78
CA ARG A 252 34.33 13.40 -4.24
C ARG A 252 33.38 13.16 -3.07
N ALA A 253 33.88 12.64 -1.95
CA ALA A 253 33.05 12.46 -0.76
C ALA A 253 32.44 13.80 -0.29
N ALA A 254 33.25 14.85 -0.20
CA ALA A 254 32.79 16.19 0.19
C ALA A 254 31.79 16.80 -0.82
N GLN A 255 31.97 16.56 -2.12
CA GLN A 255 30.99 16.95 -3.14
C GLN A 255 29.65 16.25 -2.90
N CYS A 256 29.65 14.93 -2.75
CA CYS A 256 28.44 14.15 -2.48
C CYS A 256 27.76 14.58 -1.17
N PHE A 257 28.50 14.82 -0.09
CA PHE A 257 27.88 15.32 1.16
C PHE A 257 27.31 16.74 1.00
N THR A 258 27.90 17.57 0.14
CA THR A 258 27.35 18.89 -0.16
C THR A 258 25.99 18.76 -0.84
N GLU A 259 25.88 17.92 -1.88
CA GLU A 259 24.60 17.62 -2.54
C GLU A 259 23.59 16.99 -1.57
N ALA A 260 24.03 16.04 -0.74
CA ALA A 260 23.19 15.40 0.27
C ALA A 260 22.68 16.36 1.36
N SER A 261 23.31 17.51 1.53
CA SER A 261 22.93 18.52 2.53
C SER A 261 22.02 19.63 1.97
N ALA A 262 21.76 19.62 0.66
CA ALA A 262 20.96 20.64 -0.02
C ALA A 262 19.44 20.40 0.11
N GLY A 263 18.66 21.45 -0.17
CA GLY A 263 17.19 21.42 -0.17
C GLY A 263 16.54 22.04 1.07
N SER A 264 15.22 21.89 1.17
CA SER A 264 14.45 22.31 2.36
C SER A 264 14.93 21.54 3.60
N GLN A 265 14.83 22.16 4.78
CA GLN A 265 15.04 21.48 6.07
C GLN A 265 13.78 21.53 6.93
N ILE A 266 12.64 21.84 6.31
CA ILE A 266 11.36 21.99 7.00
C ILE A 266 10.57 20.70 6.75
N PRO A 267 10.31 19.89 7.80
CA PRO A 267 9.48 18.72 7.65
C PRO A 267 8.03 19.12 7.32
N GLU A 268 7.40 18.35 6.44
CA GLU A 268 6.02 18.54 6.01
C GLU A 268 5.16 17.30 6.36
N PRO A 269 3.86 17.49 6.64
CA PRO A 269 2.94 16.39 6.87
C PRO A 269 2.70 15.59 5.59
N VAL A 270 2.62 14.27 5.72
CA VAL A 270 2.28 13.35 4.62
C VAL A 270 0.81 12.97 4.77
N ARG A 271 -0.06 13.60 3.97
CA ARG A 271 -1.51 13.40 4.00
C ARG A 271 -2.01 12.66 2.78
N TYR A 272 -1.42 12.95 1.63
CA TYR A 272 -1.76 12.39 0.34
C TYR A 272 -0.61 11.55 -0.21
N TYR A 273 -0.89 10.73 -1.22
CA TYR A 273 0.10 9.79 -1.76
C TYR A 273 1.26 10.45 -2.50
N ASN A 274 1.07 11.67 -2.97
CA ASN A 274 2.08 12.47 -3.67
C ASN A 274 2.93 13.33 -2.72
N ASP A 275 2.54 13.44 -1.45
CA ASP A 275 3.31 14.19 -0.45
C ASP A 275 4.64 13.48 -0.19
N GLN A 276 5.75 14.21 -0.34
CA GLN A 276 7.08 13.64 -0.17
C GLN A 276 7.43 13.50 1.32
N PRO A 277 7.75 12.30 1.82
CA PRO A 277 8.19 12.12 3.20
C PRO A 277 9.45 12.92 3.52
N SER A 278 9.52 13.48 4.73
CA SER A 278 10.61 14.36 5.16
C SER A 278 11.86 13.63 5.67
N ASP A 279 11.91 12.32 5.47
CA ASP A 279 13.01 11.42 5.86
C ASP A 279 14.38 11.87 5.30
N TYR A 280 14.39 12.59 4.18
CA TYR A 280 15.61 13.10 3.56
C TYR A 280 16.39 14.07 4.48
N ILE A 281 15.73 14.71 5.45
CA ILE A 281 16.36 15.63 6.43
C ILE A 281 17.31 14.86 7.36
N TYR A 282 17.05 13.58 7.63
CA TYR A 282 18.00 12.75 8.39
C TYR A 282 19.33 12.62 7.64
N TYR A 283 19.28 12.39 6.32
CA TYR A 283 20.49 12.30 5.49
C TYR A 283 21.18 13.65 5.32
N GLN A 284 20.44 14.77 5.30
CA GLN A 284 21.04 16.11 5.38
C GLN A 284 21.85 16.27 6.67
N GLY A 285 21.29 15.86 7.82
CA GLY A 285 21.97 15.94 9.11
C GLY A 285 23.27 15.13 9.14
N LEU A 286 23.21 13.89 8.65
CA LEU A 286 24.40 13.03 8.52
C LEU A 286 25.45 13.64 7.59
N ALA A 287 25.02 14.22 6.46
CA ALA A 287 25.92 14.87 5.51
C ALA A 287 26.58 16.15 6.09
N PHE A 288 25.82 16.98 6.82
CA PHE A 288 26.38 18.13 7.53
C PHE A 288 27.43 17.71 8.56
N HIS A 289 27.16 16.63 9.31
CA HIS A 289 28.12 16.07 10.24
C HIS A 289 29.39 15.58 9.52
N ALA A 290 29.24 14.86 8.41
CA ALA A 290 30.36 14.38 7.59
C ALA A 290 31.22 15.50 6.97
N LEU A 291 30.67 16.73 6.88
CA LEU A 291 31.34 17.96 6.45
C LEU A 291 31.90 18.80 7.62
N GLY A 292 31.76 18.35 8.87
CA GLY A 292 32.19 19.09 10.06
C GLY A 292 31.27 20.27 10.45
N LYS A 293 30.07 20.37 9.86
CA LYS A 293 29.09 21.43 10.14
C LYS A 293 28.14 21.01 11.27
N VAL A 294 28.68 20.91 12.48
CA VAL A 294 27.99 20.35 13.66
C VAL A 294 26.65 21.03 13.96
N GLU A 295 26.59 22.37 14.00
CA GLU A 295 25.35 23.09 14.30
C GLU A 295 24.25 22.85 13.27
N SER A 296 24.62 22.74 11.98
CA SER A 296 23.68 22.40 10.91
C SER A 296 23.15 20.97 11.06
N ALA A 297 24.01 20.02 11.44
CA ALA A 297 23.60 18.63 11.69
C ALA A 297 22.60 18.54 12.87
N LYS A 298 22.91 19.18 14.01
CA LYS A 298 22.01 19.27 15.16
C LYS A 298 20.65 19.84 14.77
N ARG A 299 20.65 20.92 14.00
CA ARG A 299 19.42 21.56 13.53
C ARG A 299 18.55 20.59 12.72
N SER A 300 19.11 19.85 11.77
CA SER A 300 18.36 18.87 10.96
C SER A 300 17.68 17.82 11.84
N PHE A 301 18.41 17.22 12.78
CA PHE A 301 17.87 16.19 13.66
C PHE A 301 16.81 16.73 14.63
N HIS A 302 17.04 17.90 15.23
CA HIS A 302 16.06 18.52 16.12
C HIS A 302 14.79 18.96 15.40
N GLN A 303 14.87 19.41 14.15
CA GLN A 303 13.67 19.78 13.37
C GLN A 303 12.74 18.58 13.16
N LEU A 304 13.30 17.37 12.92
CA LEU A 304 12.51 16.14 12.83
C LEU A 304 11.80 15.80 14.15
N ILE A 305 12.52 15.91 15.28
CA ILE A 305 11.95 15.66 16.62
C ILE A 305 10.83 16.66 16.91
N ILE A 306 11.10 17.95 16.74
CA ILE A 306 10.14 19.04 16.99
C ILE A 306 8.88 18.85 16.14
N PHE A 307 9.02 18.48 14.87
CA PHE A 307 7.87 18.21 14.01
C PHE A 307 7.02 17.08 14.56
N GLY A 308 7.62 15.92 14.85
CA GLY A 308 6.87 14.78 15.35
C GLY A 308 6.19 15.08 16.69
N GLU A 309 6.88 15.71 17.64
CA GLU A 309 6.31 16.08 18.95
C GLU A 309 5.15 17.08 18.83
N ARG A 310 5.27 18.04 17.90
CA ARG A 310 4.24 19.06 17.68
C ARG A 310 2.97 18.50 17.06
N HIS A 311 3.09 17.54 16.15
CA HIS A 311 1.99 17.05 15.32
C HIS A 311 1.42 15.68 15.76
N MET A 312 2.06 14.97 16.69
CA MET A 312 1.64 13.63 17.14
C MET A 312 0.20 13.55 17.70
N PHE A 313 -0.38 14.68 18.13
CA PHE A 313 -1.74 14.72 18.68
C PHE A 313 -2.72 15.50 17.79
N ASP A 314 -2.30 15.88 16.58
CA ASP A 314 -3.19 16.53 15.63
C ASP A 314 -4.26 15.55 15.16
N LYS A 315 -5.51 16.03 15.11
CA LYS A 315 -6.59 15.26 14.50
C LYS A 315 -6.43 15.28 12.99
N THR A 316 -6.34 14.10 12.39
CA THR A 316 -6.19 13.94 10.96
C THR A 316 -7.43 13.31 10.33
N GLY A 317 -7.73 13.75 9.12
CA GLY A 317 -8.81 13.25 8.28
C GLY A 317 -8.63 13.78 6.86
N TYR A 318 -9.26 13.13 5.90
CA TYR A 318 -9.25 13.62 4.53
C TYR A 318 -10.03 14.93 4.42
N ASP A 319 -9.49 15.88 3.65
CA ASP A 319 -10.22 17.10 3.30
C ASP A 319 -11.47 16.72 2.51
N PHE A 320 -12.57 17.45 2.74
CA PHE A 320 -13.80 17.31 1.97
C PHE A 320 -13.56 17.50 0.46
N PHE A 321 -12.56 18.31 0.08
CA PHE A 321 -12.18 18.54 -1.31
C PHE A 321 -10.99 17.71 -1.80
N ALA A 322 -10.60 16.65 -1.06
CA ALA A 322 -9.56 15.75 -1.51
C ALA A 322 -9.98 15.04 -2.81
N VAL A 323 -9.44 15.49 -3.94
CA VAL A 323 -9.65 14.90 -5.28
C VAL A 323 -8.69 13.75 -5.57
N SER A 324 -7.80 13.43 -4.62
CA SER A 324 -6.66 12.54 -4.78
C SER A 324 -6.62 11.51 -3.65
N MET A 325 -7.76 10.85 -3.42
CA MET A 325 -7.80 9.66 -2.56
C MET A 325 -6.95 8.58 -3.23
N PRO A 326 -5.89 8.09 -2.58
CA PRO A 326 -5.07 7.05 -3.15
C PRO A 326 -5.83 5.74 -3.14
N GLU A 327 -6.12 5.23 -4.32
CA GLU A 327 -6.75 3.93 -4.50
C GLU A 327 -8.23 3.90 -4.08
N LEU A 328 -9.02 3.07 -4.76
CA LEU A 328 -10.33 2.68 -4.24
C LEU A 328 -10.06 1.86 -2.96
N GLU A 329 -10.08 2.50 -1.79
CA GLU A 329 -9.80 1.85 -0.50
C GLU A 329 -10.86 0.75 -0.23
N VAL A 330 -10.58 -0.48 -0.66
CA VAL A 330 -11.42 -1.66 -0.40
C VAL A 330 -11.57 -1.86 1.12
N PHE A 331 -10.44 -1.75 1.82
CA PHE A 331 -10.34 -1.74 3.27
C PHE A 331 -9.86 -0.37 3.74
N GLN A 332 -10.70 0.33 4.50
CA GLN A 332 -10.44 1.69 4.97
C GLN A 332 -9.16 1.76 5.80
N ASP A 333 -8.30 2.72 5.47
CA ASP A 333 -7.08 2.95 6.26
C ASP A 333 -7.37 3.77 7.52
N ASP A 334 -6.55 3.59 8.55
CA ASP A 334 -6.61 4.42 9.76
C ASP A 334 -5.69 5.62 9.57
N ILE A 335 -6.24 6.69 9.00
CA ILE A 335 -5.50 7.93 8.68
C ILE A 335 -4.83 8.51 9.92
N GLN A 336 -5.50 8.41 11.08
CA GLN A 336 -4.94 8.90 12.33
C GLN A 336 -3.73 8.05 12.72
N LYS A 337 -3.85 6.72 12.70
CA LYS A 337 -2.70 5.81 12.93
C LYS A 337 -1.55 6.11 11.97
N ARG A 338 -1.82 6.34 10.68
CA ARG A 338 -0.79 6.70 9.69
C ARG A 338 -0.06 8.00 10.03
N SER A 339 -0.80 9.03 10.44
CA SER A 339 -0.23 10.31 10.88
C SER A 339 0.63 10.15 12.14
N ASP A 340 0.13 9.37 13.12
CA ASP A 340 0.84 9.07 14.36
C ASP A 340 2.15 8.31 14.09
N ASP A 341 2.10 7.28 13.23
CA ASP A 341 3.26 6.48 12.83
C ASP A 341 4.31 7.33 12.12
N TYR A 342 3.88 8.24 11.24
CA TYR A 342 4.79 9.18 10.57
C TYR A 342 5.45 10.14 11.57
N CYS A 343 4.71 10.71 12.53
CA CYS A 343 5.28 11.56 13.57
C CYS A 343 6.31 10.81 14.42
N ARG A 344 6.00 9.57 14.81
CA ARG A 344 6.93 8.69 15.54
C ARG A 344 8.19 8.39 14.73
N ARG A 345 8.05 8.15 13.42
CA ARG A 345 9.18 7.94 12.51
C ARG A 345 10.08 9.18 12.45
N MET A 346 9.52 10.39 12.38
CA MET A 346 10.31 11.63 12.39
C MET A 346 11.11 11.78 13.68
N ILE A 347 10.49 11.56 14.84
CA ILE A 347 11.18 11.56 16.14
C ILE A 347 12.30 10.51 16.16
N ALA A 348 12.00 9.27 15.73
CA ALA A 348 12.97 8.18 15.72
C ALA A 348 14.18 8.48 14.84
N LEU A 349 13.99 9.06 13.65
CA LEU A 349 15.07 9.46 12.75
C LEU A 349 15.94 10.57 13.36
N GLY A 350 15.32 11.58 13.98
CA GLY A 350 16.07 12.65 14.66
C GLY A 350 16.91 12.13 15.83
N LEU A 351 16.32 11.30 16.70
CA LEU A 351 17.04 10.68 17.82
C LEU A 351 18.16 9.75 17.34
N LYS A 352 17.89 8.94 16.31
CA LYS A 352 18.89 8.07 15.68
C LYS A 352 20.08 8.89 15.16
N GLY A 353 19.81 10.00 14.48
CA GLY A 353 20.85 10.90 13.97
C GLY A 353 21.74 11.48 15.07
N LEU A 354 21.16 11.94 16.18
CA LEU A 354 21.92 12.42 17.33
C LEU A 354 22.78 11.31 17.94
N GLN A 355 22.23 10.11 18.09
CA GLN A 355 22.96 8.97 18.64
C GLN A 355 24.14 8.53 17.75
N GLU A 356 23.92 8.38 16.45
CA GLU A 356 24.94 7.92 15.50
C GLU A 356 26.09 8.93 15.31
N THR A 357 25.82 10.22 15.52
CA THR A 357 26.81 11.30 15.38
C THR A 357 27.43 11.74 16.71
N GLY A 358 26.91 11.27 17.85
CA GLY A 358 27.40 11.64 19.18
C GLY A 358 27.15 13.10 19.55
N LEU A 359 26.07 13.70 19.03
CA LEU A 359 25.77 15.13 19.11
C LEU A 359 24.87 15.57 20.27
#